data_AF-A0A292RTD3-F1
#
_entry.id   AF-A0A292RTD3-F1
#
_cell.length_a   1.000
_cell.length_b   1.000
_cell.length_c   1.000
_cell.angle_alpha   90.00
_cell.angle_beta   90.00
_cell.angle_gamma   90.00
#
_symmetry.space_group_name_H-M   'P 1'
#
loop_
_entity.id
_entity.type
_entity.pdbx_description
1 polymer ?
#
loop_
_entity_poly.entity_id
_entity_poly.type
_entity_poly.pdbx_seq_one_letter_code
_entity_poly.pdbx_strand_id
1 'polypeptide(L)'
;MNFDSQNSSINRQTSFKRGLPSWFIRETKTANPYRIEAELADKGISADFGGVPTVAMCCKKVVEIMEHYGFELPSKFSFEPLEYKTLGTYSSYQDKVCINSNMKEFQDVVKQNRLEERQGSYHPRTGHFLQTYLHEFSHAAHYKNLCNRFGDSEANRIFWGYLTNNSPARMMIDPLNTTLRFLVTKPFLKWAIDKVIPPREGLYAKSDLCEFIAEKNARIIAEDLGDNLTLRYNDRIPFEQSPDYWDPTEEWKNGEFETVISKMFKYFDQDIWNGDINKLDSTRSIMTHFRN
;
A
#
# COMPACT_ATOMS: atom_id res chain seq x y z
N MET A 1 4.91 -9.67 55.12
CA MET A 1 4.78 -8.24 55.45
C MET A 1 5.46 -7.46 54.35
N ASN A 2 4.65 -6.95 53.41
CA ASN A 2 4.50 -5.53 53.12
C ASN A 2 5.78 -4.81 52.70
N PHE A 3 5.91 -4.61 51.39
CA PHE A 3 6.29 -3.31 50.86
C PHE A 3 5.33 -2.98 49.72
N ASP A 4 4.25 -2.31 50.10
CA ASP A 4 3.34 -1.66 49.18
C ASP A 4 3.55 -0.15 49.26
N SER A 5 3.42 0.46 48.10
CA SER A 5 3.11 1.88 47.87
C SER A 5 4.19 2.91 48.20
N GLN A 6 4.85 3.43 47.16
CA GLN A 6 4.67 4.82 46.71
C GLN A 6 5.56 5.08 45.50
N ASN A 7 4.98 4.92 44.31
CA ASN A 7 5.19 5.89 43.23
C ASN A 7 3.94 5.89 42.35
N SER A 8 3.04 6.80 42.72
CA SER A 8 1.83 7.12 41.99
C SER A 8 2.18 7.75 40.64
N SER A 9 1.44 7.32 39.62
CA SER A 9 1.23 8.01 38.33
C SER A 9 2.35 7.97 37.27
N ILE A 10 2.80 6.78 36.87
CA ILE A 10 3.09 6.55 35.45
C ILE A 10 1.84 5.94 34.81
N ASN A 11 0.77 6.75 34.77
CA ASN A 11 -0.37 6.49 33.91
C ASN A 11 -0.36 7.54 32.80
N ARG A 12 0.68 7.49 31.95
CA ARG A 12 0.68 8.16 30.65
C ARG A 12 0.43 7.12 29.57
N GLN A 13 -0.76 6.52 29.60
CA GLN A 13 -1.37 5.97 28.41
C GLN A 13 -1.84 7.14 27.53
N THR A 14 -0.91 7.84 26.88
CA THR A 14 -1.26 8.59 25.67
C THR A 14 -1.32 7.60 24.52
N SER A 15 -2.41 6.85 24.44
CA SER A 15 -2.72 5.99 23.29
C SER A 15 -3.14 6.87 22.10
N PHE A 16 -2.16 7.42 21.37
CA PHE A 16 -2.43 7.92 20.02
C PHE A 16 -2.42 6.71 19.08
N LYS A 17 -3.61 6.16 18.84
CA LYS A 17 -3.84 4.98 18.00
C LYS A 17 -3.37 5.25 16.55
N ARG A 18 -2.51 4.35 16.03
CA ARG A 18 -2.26 4.11 14.60
C ARG A 18 -1.86 5.32 13.74
N GLY A 19 -0.85 6.07 14.19
CA GLY A 19 -0.09 6.95 13.30
C GLY A 19 -0.68 8.34 13.04
N LEU A 20 -1.75 8.78 13.71
CA LEU A 20 -2.21 10.18 13.66
C LEU A 20 -1.61 11.02 14.81
N PRO A 21 -0.52 11.78 14.59
CA PRO A 21 0.11 12.54 15.65
C PRO A 21 -0.67 13.83 15.96
N SER A 22 -0.60 14.25 17.23
CA SER A 22 -1.30 15.45 17.71
C SER A 22 -0.93 16.73 16.96
N TRP A 23 0.30 16.82 16.46
CA TRP A 23 0.75 17.98 15.69
C TRP A 23 0.06 18.05 14.33
N PHE A 24 -0.16 16.91 13.67
CA PHE A 24 -0.84 16.87 12.38
C PHE A 24 -2.30 17.34 12.51
N ILE A 25 -2.97 16.95 13.61
CA ILE A 25 -4.31 17.46 13.94
C ILE A 25 -4.32 18.98 14.13
N ARG A 26 -3.30 19.54 14.78
CA ARG A 26 -3.19 21.00 14.99
C ARG A 26 -2.95 21.73 13.67
N GLU A 27 -1.99 21.27 12.88
CA GLU A 27 -1.65 21.88 11.60
C GLU A 27 -2.80 21.83 10.60
N THR A 28 -3.55 20.72 10.58
CA THR A 28 -4.75 20.58 9.73
C THR A 28 -5.79 21.65 10.00
N LYS A 29 -5.95 22.10 11.25
CA LYS A 29 -6.94 23.14 11.59
C LYS A 29 -6.58 24.52 11.05
N THR A 30 -5.31 24.77 10.78
CA THR A 30 -4.80 26.07 10.34
C THR A 30 -4.28 26.05 8.90
N ALA A 31 -4.31 24.89 8.26
CA ALA A 31 -3.85 24.72 6.89
C ALA A 31 -4.73 25.51 5.92
N ASN A 32 -4.10 26.19 4.97
CA ASN A 32 -4.78 26.86 3.86
C ASN A 32 -4.72 25.94 2.63
N PRO A 33 -5.84 25.34 2.20
CA PRO A 33 -5.88 24.43 1.06
C PRO A 33 -5.32 25.06 -0.22
N TYR A 34 -5.69 26.30 -0.52
CA TYR A 34 -5.26 27.00 -1.74
C TYR A 34 -3.75 27.25 -1.78
N ARG A 35 -3.13 27.46 -0.61
CA ARG A 35 -1.68 27.56 -0.53
C ARG A 35 -1.03 26.21 -0.84
N ILE A 36 -1.59 25.11 -0.34
CA ILE A 36 -1.09 23.77 -0.60
C ILE A 36 -1.29 23.40 -2.08
N GLU A 37 -2.39 23.81 -2.71
CA GLU A 37 -2.61 23.63 -4.16
C GLU A 37 -1.50 24.31 -4.97
N ALA A 38 -1.11 25.54 -4.61
CA ALA A 38 0.00 26.23 -5.25
C ALA A 38 1.34 25.50 -5.01
N GLU A 39 1.61 25.04 -3.77
CA GLU A 39 2.82 24.27 -3.44
C GLU A 39 2.91 22.94 -4.23
N LEU A 40 1.77 22.29 -4.49
CA LEU A 40 1.71 21.08 -5.31
C LEU A 40 1.80 21.36 -6.81
N ALA A 41 1.25 22.49 -7.28
CA ALA A 41 1.37 22.91 -8.67
C ALA A 41 2.84 23.16 -9.06
N ASP A 42 3.65 23.70 -8.14
CA ASP A 42 5.10 23.86 -8.34
C ASP A 42 5.83 22.51 -8.50
N LYS A 43 5.24 21.41 -8.01
CA LYS A 43 5.71 20.03 -8.19
C LYS A 43 5.10 19.35 -9.43
N GLY A 44 4.33 20.07 -10.23
CA GLY A 44 3.63 19.52 -11.40
C GLY A 44 2.34 18.76 -11.08
N ILE A 45 1.78 18.93 -9.87
CA ILE A 45 0.54 18.29 -9.44
C ILE A 45 -0.59 19.33 -9.38
N SER A 46 -1.53 19.25 -10.31
CA SER A 46 -2.74 20.07 -10.26
C SER A 46 -3.71 19.47 -9.24
N ALA A 47 -3.88 20.13 -8.09
CA ALA A 47 -4.76 19.68 -7.02
C ALA A 47 -6.01 20.58 -6.88
N ASP A 48 -7.16 19.95 -6.61
CA ASP A 48 -8.37 20.63 -6.14
C ASP A 48 -8.87 19.92 -4.87
N PHE A 49 -8.79 20.61 -3.73
CA PHE A 49 -9.23 20.06 -2.44
C PHE A 49 -10.65 20.47 -2.05
N GLY A 50 -11.37 21.20 -2.89
CA GLY A 50 -12.68 21.75 -2.56
C GLY A 50 -12.66 22.68 -1.34
N GLY A 51 -11.50 23.31 -1.07
CA GLY A 51 -11.30 24.14 0.13
C GLY A 51 -11.25 23.36 1.45
N VAL A 52 -10.99 22.05 1.44
CA VAL A 52 -10.98 21.20 2.65
C VAL A 52 -9.54 21.02 3.20
N PRO A 53 -9.21 21.58 4.39
CA PRO A 53 -7.86 21.50 4.96
C PRO A 53 -7.37 20.08 5.26
N THR A 54 -8.26 19.19 5.71
CA THR A 54 -7.94 17.78 5.99
C THR A 54 -7.42 17.09 4.75
N VAL A 55 -8.11 17.24 3.61
CA VAL A 55 -7.74 16.60 2.35
C VAL A 55 -6.43 17.17 1.83
N ALA A 56 -6.28 18.50 1.88
CA ALA A 56 -5.06 19.19 1.46
C ALA A 56 -3.82 18.70 2.24
N MET A 57 -3.92 18.63 3.58
CA MET A 57 -2.82 18.16 4.43
C MET A 57 -2.50 16.69 4.23
N CYS A 58 -3.52 15.82 4.09
CA CYS A 58 -3.29 14.40 3.80
C CYS A 58 -2.60 14.21 2.46
N CYS A 59 -3.06 14.88 1.40
CA CYS A 59 -2.47 14.83 0.07
C CYS A 59 -1.02 15.33 0.08
N LYS A 60 -0.77 16.52 0.65
CA LYS A 60 0.58 17.05 0.81
C LYS A 60 1.50 16.07 1.53
N LYS A 61 1.04 15.48 2.64
CA LYS A 61 1.86 14.56 3.42
C LYS A 61 2.17 13.28 2.66
N VAL A 62 1.21 12.76 1.91
CA VAL A 62 1.41 11.57 1.06
C VAL A 62 2.39 11.88 -0.06
N VAL A 63 2.31 13.05 -0.70
CA VAL A 63 3.31 13.49 -1.69
C VAL A 63 4.71 13.49 -1.07
N GLU A 64 4.91 14.11 0.09
CA GLU A 64 6.22 14.12 0.77
C GLU A 64 6.74 12.71 1.06
N ILE A 65 5.85 11.80 1.49
CA ILE A 65 6.19 10.41 1.79
C ILE A 65 6.57 9.67 0.50
N MET A 66 5.72 9.72 -0.53
CA MET A 66 5.93 9.03 -1.79
C MET A 66 7.22 9.51 -2.49
N GLU A 67 7.50 10.82 -2.47
CA GLU A 67 8.78 11.38 -2.95
C GLU A 67 9.98 10.81 -2.22
N HIS A 68 9.88 10.64 -0.89
CA HIS A 68 10.96 10.05 -0.12
C HIS A 68 11.25 8.61 -0.53
N TYR A 69 10.21 7.82 -0.82
CA TYR A 69 10.36 6.46 -1.37
C TYR A 69 10.78 6.47 -2.85
N GLY A 70 10.95 7.64 -3.48
CA GLY A 70 11.31 7.80 -4.87
C GLY A 70 10.16 7.52 -5.85
N PHE A 71 8.94 7.30 -5.36
CA PHE A 71 7.82 6.97 -6.23
C PHE A 71 7.43 8.15 -7.11
N GLU A 72 7.08 7.84 -8.35
CA GLU A 72 6.49 8.83 -9.23
C GLU A 72 5.08 9.18 -8.76
N LEU A 73 4.78 10.48 -8.79
CA LEU A 73 3.54 11.05 -8.29
C LEU A 73 2.53 11.24 -9.42
N PRO A 74 1.21 11.17 -9.16
CA PRO A 74 0.21 11.55 -10.15
C PRO A 74 0.31 13.03 -10.50
N SER A 75 -0.02 13.41 -11.74
CA SER A 75 -0.07 14.82 -12.16
C SER A 75 -1.31 15.56 -11.67
N LYS A 76 -2.34 14.85 -11.18
CA LYS A 76 -3.57 15.46 -10.68
C LYS A 76 -4.06 14.83 -9.39
N PHE A 77 -4.69 15.66 -8.56
CA PHE A 77 -5.44 15.24 -7.40
C PHE A 77 -6.79 15.96 -7.34
N SER A 78 -7.87 15.27 -6.99
CA SER A 78 -9.19 15.90 -6.80
C SER A 78 -9.96 15.38 -5.59
N PHE A 79 -10.72 16.27 -4.96
CA PHE A 79 -11.73 15.93 -3.97
C PHE A 79 -13.13 16.14 -4.55
N GLU A 80 -13.64 15.11 -5.23
CA GLU A 80 -14.89 15.18 -6.00
C GLU A 80 -15.80 13.98 -5.71
N PRO A 81 -17.11 14.06 -6.04
CA PRO A 81 -18.05 12.98 -5.78
C PRO A 81 -17.68 11.70 -6.56
N LEU A 82 -17.55 10.58 -5.86
CA LEU A 82 -17.44 9.23 -6.45
C LEU A 82 -18.68 8.39 -6.10
N GLU A 83 -18.80 7.24 -6.76
CA GLU A 83 -19.85 6.26 -6.52
C GLU A 83 -19.97 5.85 -5.04
N TYR A 84 -21.17 5.39 -4.66
CA TYR A 84 -21.46 5.02 -3.28
C TYR A 84 -20.58 3.86 -2.81
N LYS A 85 -19.85 4.09 -1.70
CA LYS A 85 -18.85 3.19 -1.05
C LYS A 85 -17.45 3.19 -1.63
N THR A 86 -17.18 3.89 -2.72
CA THR A 86 -15.80 4.10 -3.20
C THR A 86 -15.13 5.17 -2.34
N LEU A 87 -13.96 4.88 -1.78
CA LEU A 87 -13.25 5.84 -0.92
C LEU A 87 -12.31 6.74 -1.72
N GLY A 88 -11.61 6.15 -2.68
CA GLY A 88 -10.76 6.81 -3.65
C GLY A 88 -10.73 6.05 -4.97
N THR A 89 -10.09 6.65 -5.95
CA THR A 89 -9.76 5.98 -7.21
C THR A 89 -8.56 6.65 -7.87
N TYR A 90 -7.79 5.87 -8.62
CA TYR A 90 -6.81 6.35 -9.56
C TYR A 90 -7.28 6.16 -11.01
N SER A 91 -7.18 7.22 -11.81
CA SER A 91 -7.43 7.20 -13.26
C SER A 91 -6.14 7.37 -14.03
N SER A 92 -5.71 6.34 -14.75
CA SER A 92 -4.49 6.40 -15.56
C SER A 92 -4.63 7.29 -16.81
N TYR A 93 -5.84 7.44 -17.35
CA TYR A 93 -6.11 8.31 -18.49
C TYR A 93 -5.94 9.80 -18.14
N GLN A 94 -6.33 10.17 -16.92
CA GLN A 94 -6.19 11.55 -16.44
C GLN A 94 -4.91 11.75 -15.63
N ASP A 95 -4.20 10.67 -15.30
CA ASP A 95 -3.14 10.61 -14.30
C ASP A 95 -3.55 11.31 -12.99
N LYS A 96 -4.73 10.90 -12.49
CA LYS A 96 -5.46 11.57 -11.41
C LYS A 96 -5.78 10.63 -10.27
N VAL A 97 -5.38 11.00 -9.06
CA VAL A 97 -5.93 10.44 -7.82
C VAL A 97 -7.14 11.24 -7.39
N CYS A 98 -8.22 10.56 -7.02
CA CYS A 98 -9.44 11.18 -6.52
C CYS A 98 -9.83 10.60 -5.17
N ILE A 99 -10.20 11.46 -4.22
CA ILE A 99 -10.79 11.07 -2.93
C ILE A 99 -12.26 11.49 -2.90
N ASN A 100 -13.13 10.59 -2.44
CA ASN A 100 -14.57 10.76 -2.54
C ASN A 100 -15.10 11.88 -1.64
N SER A 101 -15.64 12.94 -2.23
CA SER A 101 -16.24 14.05 -1.47
C SER A 101 -17.59 13.72 -0.83
N ASN A 102 -18.26 12.65 -1.27
CA ASN A 102 -19.49 12.14 -0.64
C ASN A 102 -19.23 11.53 0.75
N MET A 103 -17.98 11.14 1.04
CA MET A 103 -17.54 10.60 2.32
C MET A 103 -17.13 11.75 3.26
N LYS A 104 -18.09 12.22 4.08
CA LYS A 104 -17.91 13.36 4.99
C LYS A 104 -16.78 13.16 6.00
N GLU A 105 -16.40 11.91 6.26
CA GLU A 105 -15.28 11.54 7.12
C GLU A 105 -13.96 12.15 6.63
N PHE A 106 -13.71 12.27 5.32
CA PHE A 106 -12.49 12.89 4.79
C PHE A 106 -12.39 14.40 5.04
N GLN A 107 -13.47 15.05 5.49
CA GLN A 107 -13.45 16.46 5.84
C GLN A 107 -12.86 16.72 7.23
N ASP A 108 -12.70 15.69 8.07
CA ASP A 108 -12.21 15.78 9.44
C ASP A 108 -11.20 14.65 9.72
N VAL A 109 -9.95 15.00 10.00
CA VAL A 109 -8.86 14.02 10.15
C VAL A 109 -9.11 12.97 11.25
N VAL A 110 -9.87 13.32 12.30
CA VAL A 110 -10.21 12.37 13.37
C VAL A 110 -11.30 11.41 12.92
N LYS A 111 -12.26 11.89 12.12
CA LYS A 111 -13.30 11.02 11.53
C LYS A 111 -12.71 10.13 10.45
N GLN A 112 -11.82 10.65 9.60
CA GLN A 112 -11.05 9.87 8.64
C GLN A 112 -10.25 8.77 9.33
N ASN A 113 -9.49 9.08 10.39
CA ASN A 113 -8.76 8.05 11.13
C ASN A 113 -9.69 6.95 11.67
N ARG A 114 -10.89 7.30 12.15
CA ARG A 114 -11.88 6.30 12.60
C ARG A 114 -12.48 5.49 11.45
N LEU A 115 -12.67 6.09 10.28
CA LEU A 115 -13.10 5.38 9.07
C LEU A 115 -12.04 4.33 8.71
N GLU A 116 -10.78 4.74 8.65
CA GLU A 116 -9.62 3.90 8.34
C GLU A 116 -9.45 2.76 9.38
N GLU A 117 -9.64 3.05 10.67
CA GLU A 117 -9.59 2.03 11.73
C GLU A 117 -10.66 0.94 11.59
N ARG A 118 -11.81 1.26 10.98
CA ARG A 118 -12.96 0.36 10.83
C ARG A 118 -12.95 -0.43 9.53
N GLN A 119 -12.09 -0.05 8.57
CA GLN A 119 -11.92 -0.80 7.35
C GLN A 119 -11.42 -2.20 7.69
N GLY A 120 -12.18 -3.23 7.32
CA GLY A 120 -11.86 -4.59 7.70
C GLY A 120 -12.41 -5.65 6.77
N SER A 121 -13.01 -5.23 5.64
CA SER A 121 -13.55 -6.10 4.61
C SER A 121 -12.86 -5.86 3.26
N TYR A 122 -12.82 -4.64 2.74
CA TYR A 122 -12.34 -4.39 1.37
C TYR A 122 -10.86 -3.98 1.26
N HIS A 123 -10.35 -3.20 2.22
CA HIS A 123 -8.96 -2.73 2.28
C HIS A 123 -8.22 -3.22 3.53
N PRO A 124 -6.87 -3.18 3.53
CA PRO A 124 -6.04 -3.65 4.63
C PRO A 124 -6.31 -2.95 5.97
N ARG A 125 -6.16 -3.71 7.05
CA ARG A 125 -6.33 -3.22 8.44
C ARG A 125 -5.10 -2.50 9.00
N THR A 126 -4.38 -1.73 8.19
CA THR A 126 -3.29 -0.88 8.73
C THR A 126 -3.89 0.09 9.75
N GLY A 127 -5.11 0.57 9.46
CA GLY A 127 -5.81 1.56 10.26
C GLY A 127 -5.05 2.87 10.37
N HIS A 128 -4.12 3.13 9.46
CA HIS A 128 -3.37 4.36 9.36
C HIS A 128 -4.23 5.42 8.66
N PHE A 129 -4.28 6.64 9.18
CA PHE A 129 -5.20 7.66 8.64
C PHE A 129 -4.93 8.04 7.18
N LEU A 130 -3.72 7.83 6.67
CA LEU A 130 -3.34 8.06 5.26
C LEU A 130 -3.61 6.86 4.34
N GLN A 131 -4.19 5.77 4.82
CA GLN A 131 -4.29 4.50 4.09
C GLN A 131 -4.91 4.66 2.70
N THR A 132 -6.10 5.27 2.58
CA THR A 132 -6.74 5.48 1.27
C THR A 132 -5.83 6.26 0.31
N TYR A 133 -5.18 7.31 0.79
CA TYR A 133 -4.31 8.14 -0.05
C TYR A 133 -3.08 7.37 -0.53
N LEU A 134 -2.39 6.67 0.38
CA LEU A 134 -1.23 5.85 0.04
C LEU A 134 -1.58 4.77 -0.98
N HIS A 135 -2.76 4.17 -0.85
CA HIS A 135 -3.26 3.18 -1.79
C HIS A 135 -3.44 3.75 -3.20
N GLU A 136 -4.20 4.84 -3.35
CA GLU A 136 -4.43 5.43 -4.68
C GLU A 136 -3.16 6.00 -5.32
N PHE A 137 -2.27 6.58 -4.52
CA PHE A 137 -0.96 7.04 -5.02
C PHE A 137 -0.07 5.86 -5.43
N SER A 138 -0.21 4.70 -4.79
CA SER A 138 0.54 3.49 -5.18
C SER A 138 0.09 2.95 -6.54
N HIS A 139 -1.20 3.04 -6.87
CA HIS A 139 -1.68 2.76 -8.23
C HIS A 139 -1.03 3.68 -9.27
N ALA A 140 -0.92 4.98 -8.96
CA ALA A 140 -0.25 5.94 -9.83
C ALA A 140 1.24 5.59 -10.03
N ALA A 141 1.95 5.33 -8.94
CA ALA A 141 3.37 4.97 -8.98
C ALA A 141 3.62 3.70 -9.81
N HIS A 142 2.80 2.67 -9.62
CA HIS A 142 2.91 1.42 -10.38
C HIS A 142 2.61 1.64 -11.87
N TYR A 143 1.55 2.37 -12.21
CA TYR A 143 1.24 2.67 -13.60
C TYR A 143 2.38 3.44 -14.30
N LYS A 144 2.96 4.44 -13.63
CA LYS A 144 4.08 5.23 -14.18
C LYS A 144 5.34 4.39 -14.39
N ASN A 145 5.65 3.48 -13.46
CA ASN A 145 6.72 2.51 -13.66
C ASN A 145 6.52 1.68 -14.94
N LEU A 146 5.29 1.23 -15.20
CA LEU A 146 4.97 0.50 -16.42
C LEU A 146 5.07 1.38 -17.67
N CYS A 147 4.59 2.63 -17.62
CA CYS A 147 4.74 3.59 -18.72
C CYS A 147 6.22 3.82 -19.07
N ASN A 148 7.09 3.99 -18.08
CA ASN A 148 8.52 4.17 -18.31
C ASN A 148 9.18 2.96 -18.97
N ARG A 149 8.71 1.75 -18.66
CA ARG A 149 9.27 0.50 -19.19
C ARG A 149 8.75 0.14 -20.57
N PHE A 150 7.47 0.39 -20.84
CA PHE A 150 6.78 -0.17 -22.01
C PHE A 150 6.08 0.86 -22.90
N GLY A 151 5.97 2.12 -22.46
CA GLY A 151 5.14 3.15 -23.06
C GLY A 151 3.65 3.00 -22.72
N ASP A 152 2.88 4.08 -22.89
CA ASP A 152 1.51 4.21 -22.38
C ASP A 152 0.54 3.12 -22.85
N SER A 153 0.60 2.76 -24.13
CA SER A 153 -0.33 1.78 -24.71
C SER A 153 -0.15 0.40 -24.10
N GLU A 154 1.11 -0.04 -23.96
CA GLU A 154 1.41 -1.35 -23.42
C GLU A 154 1.24 -1.36 -21.89
N ALA A 155 1.62 -0.27 -21.21
CA ALA A 155 1.36 -0.09 -19.78
C ALA A 155 -0.14 -0.18 -19.47
N ASN A 156 -1.01 0.42 -20.28
CA ASN A 156 -2.46 0.32 -20.11
C ASN A 156 -2.96 -1.13 -20.28
N ARG A 157 -2.47 -1.84 -21.32
CA ARG A 157 -2.80 -3.25 -21.56
C ARG A 157 -2.36 -4.14 -20.40
N ILE A 158 -1.20 -3.88 -19.81
CA ILE A 158 -0.68 -4.63 -18.67
C ILE A 158 -1.51 -4.30 -17.42
N PHE A 159 -1.63 -3.02 -17.06
CA PHE A 159 -2.25 -2.57 -15.82
C PHE A 159 -3.76 -2.86 -15.80
N TRP A 160 -4.53 -2.31 -16.74
CA TRP A 160 -6.00 -2.48 -16.77
C TRP A 160 -6.46 -3.75 -17.48
N GLY A 161 -5.56 -4.46 -18.15
CA GLY A 161 -5.85 -5.73 -18.81
C GLY A 161 -5.35 -6.92 -18.04
N TYR A 162 -4.04 -7.15 -18.00
CA TYR A 162 -3.51 -8.38 -17.41
C TYR A 162 -3.60 -8.39 -15.87
N LEU A 163 -3.15 -7.31 -15.21
CA LEU A 163 -3.02 -7.27 -13.75
C LEU A 163 -4.37 -7.22 -13.03
N THR A 164 -5.34 -6.46 -13.54
CA THR A 164 -6.71 -6.40 -13.01
C THR A 164 -7.52 -7.68 -13.21
N ASN A 165 -7.17 -8.51 -14.21
CA ASN A 165 -7.90 -9.75 -14.54
C ASN A 165 -7.27 -11.03 -13.95
N ASN A 166 -6.18 -10.90 -13.21
CA ASN A 166 -5.50 -12.02 -12.56
C ASN A 166 -5.38 -11.75 -11.07
N SER A 167 -5.49 -12.79 -10.24
CA SER A 167 -5.30 -12.66 -8.80
C SER A 167 -4.00 -13.31 -8.34
N PRO A 168 -3.38 -12.79 -7.25
CA PRO A 168 -2.24 -13.44 -6.61
C PRO A 168 -2.48 -14.93 -6.36
N ALA A 169 -3.64 -15.26 -5.78
CA ALA A 169 -4.00 -16.64 -5.46
C ALA A 169 -4.03 -17.54 -6.70
N ARG A 170 -4.59 -17.08 -7.83
CA ARG A 170 -4.62 -17.86 -9.08
C ARG A 170 -3.20 -18.10 -9.60
N MET A 171 -2.40 -17.03 -9.67
CA MET A 171 -1.05 -17.07 -10.21
C MET A 171 -0.11 -17.97 -9.40
N MET A 172 -0.30 -18.05 -8.08
CA MET A 172 0.52 -18.90 -7.23
C MET A 172 -0.04 -20.33 -7.11
N ILE A 173 -1.36 -20.50 -6.97
CA ILE A 173 -1.95 -21.82 -6.73
C ILE A 173 -1.96 -22.67 -8.00
N ASP A 174 -2.28 -22.13 -9.18
CA ASP A 174 -2.48 -22.94 -10.39
C ASP A 174 -1.18 -23.63 -10.87
N PRO A 175 -0.03 -22.94 -10.95
CA PRO A 175 1.24 -23.57 -11.33
C PRO A 175 1.74 -24.56 -10.27
N LEU A 176 1.54 -24.26 -8.98
CA LEU A 176 1.93 -25.11 -7.86
C LEU A 176 1.01 -26.34 -7.73
N ASN A 177 -0.27 -26.23 -8.07
CA ASN A 177 -1.20 -27.35 -8.11
C ASN A 177 -0.79 -28.43 -9.11
N THR A 178 0.03 -28.12 -10.12
CA THR A 178 0.50 -29.09 -11.10
C THR A 178 1.84 -29.70 -10.67
N THR A 179 2.70 -28.91 -10.01
CA THR A 179 4.09 -29.28 -9.70
C THR A 179 4.30 -29.72 -8.24
N LEU A 180 3.74 -29.00 -7.26
CA LEU A 180 3.84 -29.29 -5.81
C LEU A 180 2.81 -30.31 -5.31
N ARG A 181 1.83 -30.73 -6.12
CA ARG A 181 0.91 -31.83 -5.76
C ARG A 181 1.62 -33.12 -5.36
N PHE A 182 2.87 -33.29 -5.78
CA PHE A 182 3.73 -34.42 -5.40
C PHE A 182 4.45 -34.25 -4.05
N LEU A 183 4.55 -33.03 -3.51
CA LEU A 183 5.37 -32.73 -2.32
C LEU A 183 4.55 -32.15 -1.15
N VAL A 184 3.40 -31.52 -1.40
CA VAL A 184 2.61 -30.81 -0.39
C VAL A 184 1.11 -31.02 -0.62
N THR A 185 0.34 -31.19 0.46
CA THR A 185 -1.12 -31.30 0.37
C THR A 185 -1.76 -29.93 0.07
N LYS A 186 -2.74 -29.90 -0.85
CA LYS A 186 -3.46 -28.67 -1.24
C LYS A 186 -3.94 -27.79 -0.07
N PRO A 187 -4.45 -28.33 1.05
CA PRO A 187 -4.90 -27.50 2.17
C PRO A 187 -3.77 -26.71 2.85
N PHE A 188 -2.58 -27.29 2.98
CA PHE A 188 -1.43 -26.61 3.58
C PHE A 188 -0.90 -25.49 2.67
N LEU A 189 -0.81 -25.74 1.37
CA LEU A 189 -0.38 -24.72 0.42
C LEU A 189 -1.35 -23.54 0.39
N LYS A 190 -2.66 -23.82 0.37
CA LYS A 190 -3.69 -22.78 0.48
C LYS A 190 -3.53 -21.98 1.78
N TRP A 191 -3.31 -22.67 2.91
CA TRP A 191 -3.06 -22.01 4.19
C TRP A 191 -1.80 -21.12 4.18
N ALA A 192 -0.69 -21.57 3.59
CA ALA A 192 0.54 -20.80 3.51
C ALA A 192 0.37 -19.56 2.62
N ILE A 193 -0.32 -19.70 1.49
CA ILE A 193 -0.65 -18.59 0.59
C ILE A 193 -1.60 -17.59 1.28
N ASP A 194 -2.62 -18.08 1.97
CA ASP A 194 -3.53 -17.23 2.77
C ASP A 194 -2.81 -16.54 3.94
N LYS A 195 -1.65 -17.04 4.38
CA LYS A 195 -0.81 -16.43 5.42
C LYS A 195 0.13 -15.36 4.86
N VAL A 196 0.65 -15.56 3.65
CA VAL A 196 1.65 -14.67 3.03
C VAL A 196 1.04 -13.63 2.06
N ILE A 197 -0.15 -13.90 1.51
CA ILE A 197 -1.08 -12.89 0.98
C ILE A 197 -2.08 -12.65 2.11
N PRO A 198 -1.64 -11.98 3.20
CA PRO A 198 -2.34 -12.09 4.45
C PRO A 198 -3.78 -11.60 4.29
N PRO A 199 -4.72 -12.09 5.11
CA PRO A 199 -6.02 -11.45 5.31
C PRO A 199 -5.91 -10.00 5.82
N ARG A 200 -4.68 -9.51 6.04
CA ARG A 200 -4.36 -8.12 6.32
C ARG A 200 -4.37 -7.24 5.07
N GLU A 201 -4.30 -7.77 3.86
CA GLU A 201 -4.32 -7.07 2.56
C GLU A 201 -5.73 -7.13 1.93
N GLY A 202 -6.73 -6.50 2.57
CA GLY A 202 -8.06 -6.31 1.97
C GLY A 202 -8.76 -7.55 1.37
N LEU A 203 -9.84 -7.32 0.62
CA LEU A 203 -10.40 -8.28 -0.32
C LEU A 203 -9.91 -7.98 -1.74
N TYR A 204 -9.61 -6.72 -2.05
CA TYR A 204 -9.21 -6.29 -3.39
C TYR A 204 -7.82 -6.81 -3.79
N ALA A 205 -6.84 -6.78 -2.88
CA ALA A 205 -5.55 -7.42 -3.15
C ALA A 205 -5.63 -8.94 -3.34
N LYS A 206 -6.76 -9.59 -3.02
CA LYS A 206 -6.98 -11.01 -3.34
C LYS A 206 -7.63 -11.22 -4.70
N SER A 207 -8.31 -10.22 -5.24
CA SER A 207 -9.01 -10.30 -6.51
C SER A 207 -8.14 -9.91 -7.69
N ASP A 208 -7.26 -8.93 -7.52
CA ASP A 208 -6.40 -8.48 -8.61
C ASP A 208 -5.00 -8.00 -8.21
N LEU A 209 -4.06 -8.06 -9.17
CA LEU A 209 -2.64 -7.78 -8.94
C LEU A 209 -2.33 -6.29 -8.80
N CYS A 210 -3.16 -5.40 -9.36
CA CYS A 210 -2.98 -3.96 -9.21
C CYS A 210 -3.28 -3.54 -7.77
N GLU A 211 -4.45 -3.94 -7.28
CA GLU A 211 -4.88 -3.72 -5.90
C GLU A 211 -3.90 -4.36 -4.91
N PHE A 212 -3.36 -5.53 -5.25
CA PHE A 212 -2.33 -6.19 -4.44
C PHE A 212 -1.09 -5.31 -4.23
N ILE A 213 -0.50 -4.76 -5.29
CA ILE A 213 0.65 -3.86 -5.15
C ILE A 213 0.27 -2.58 -4.40
N ALA A 214 -0.89 -2.00 -4.69
CA ALA A 214 -1.31 -0.76 -4.05
C ALA A 214 -1.53 -0.92 -2.54
N GLU A 215 -2.22 -1.98 -2.12
CA GLU A 215 -2.45 -2.29 -0.71
C GLU A 215 -1.16 -2.67 0.02
N LYS A 216 -0.29 -3.44 -0.64
CA LYS A 216 1.02 -3.82 -0.10
C LYS A 216 1.90 -2.59 0.13
N ASN A 217 2.04 -1.71 -0.86
CA ASN A 217 2.84 -0.49 -0.74
C ASN A 217 2.30 0.42 0.36
N ALA A 218 0.99 0.66 0.37
CA ALA A 218 0.35 1.48 1.40
C ALA A 218 0.59 0.92 2.81
N ARG A 219 0.55 -0.41 2.97
CA ARG A 219 0.86 -1.07 4.24
C ARG A 219 2.32 -0.91 4.65
N ILE A 220 3.26 -1.22 3.76
CA ILE A 220 4.69 -1.13 4.06
C ILE A 220 5.04 0.29 4.50
N ILE A 221 4.58 1.29 3.75
CA ILE A 221 4.76 2.70 4.09
C ILE A 221 4.14 3.00 5.46
N ALA A 222 2.89 2.58 5.71
CA ALA A 222 2.23 2.83 6.99
C ALA A 222 2.92 2.15 8.19
N GLU A 223 3.53 0.98 8.00
CA GLU A 223 4.27 0.23 9.02
C GLU A 223 5.66 0.85 9.29
N ASP A 224 6.30 1.42 8.25
CA ASP A 224 7.60 2.08 8.34
C ASP A 224 7.51 3.51 8.89
N LEU A 225 6.34 4.16 8.81
CA LEU A 225 6.12 5.44 9.47
C LEU A 225 6.15 5.29 10.99
N GLY A 226 7.04 6.05 11.63
CA GLY A 226 7.10 6.22 13.08
C GLY A 226 5.94 7.07 13.61
N ASP A 227 5.84 7.15 14.94
CA ASP A 227 4.72 7.84 15.62
C ASP A 227 4.56 9.32 15.25
N ASN A 228 5.61 9.94 14.69
CA ASN A 228 5.59 11.34 14.23
C ASN A 228 5.49 11.49 12.71
N LEU A 229 5.07 10.46 11.96
CA LEU A 229 5.12 10.43 10.49
C LEU A 229 6.53 10.69 9.94
N THR A 230 7.53 10.33 10.73
CA THR A 230 8.94 10.26 10.38
C THR A 230 9.25 8.83 10.01
N LEU A 231 10.00 8.62 8.94
CA LEU A 231 10.42 7.27 8.55
C LEU A 231 11.34 6.69 9.62
N ARG A 232 11.13 5.43 9.97
CA ARG A 232 11.91 4.75 11.02
C ARG A 232 13.33 4.45 10.56
N TYR A 233 13.54 4.27 9.26
CA TYR A 233 14.85 4.04 8.65
C TYR A 233 15.22 5.19 7.69
N ASN A 234 16.41 5.76 7.88
CA ASN A 234 16.89 6.96 7.19
C ASN A 234 18.10 6.65 6.28
N ASP A 235 18.09 5.51 5.59
CA ASP A 235 19.12 5.14 4.64
C ASP A 235 18.52 4.96 3.25
N ARG A 236 19.08 5.71 2.31
CA ARG A 236 18.77 5.76 0.88
C ARG A 236 18.42 4.37 0.34
N ILE A 237 17.17 4.17 -0.09
CA ILE A 237 16.76 2.98 -0.83
C ILE A 237 17.10 3.23 -2.31
N PRO A 238 18.09 2.54 -2.90
CA PRO A 238 18.34 2.65 -4.33
C PRO A 238 17.20 1.98 -5.10
N PHE A 239 16.69 2.70 -6.09
CA PHE A 239 15.53 2.40 -6.94
C PHE A 239 15.57 1.06 -7.70
N GLU A 240 16.68 0.34 -7.69
CA GLU A 240 16.90 -0.87 -8.50
C GLU A 240 16.46 -2.17 -7.81
N GLN A 241 15.95 -2.09 -6.58
CA GLN A 241 15.43 -3.23 -5.84
C GLN A 241 14.01 -2.90 -5.39
N SER A 242 13.04 -3.72 -5.80
CA SER A 242 11.73 -3.79 -5.14
C SER A 242 11.98 -3.76 -3.62
N PRO A 243 11.27 -2.94 -2.83
CA PRO A 243 11.53 -2.80 -1.40
C PRO A 243 11.59 -4.18 -0.73
N ASP A 244 12.78 -4.58 -0.30
CA ASP A 244 13.06 -5.79 0.48
C ASP A 244 12.57 -5.66 1.93
N TYR A 245 11.39 -5.07 2.13
CA TYR A 245 10.92 -4.64 3.45
C TYR A 245 9.87 -5.56 4.08
N TRP A 246 9.53 -6.64 3.39
CA TRP A 246 9.03 -7.83 4.06
C TRP A 246 9.89 -8.99 3.62
N ASP A 247 10.91 -9.30 4.42
CA ASP A 247 11.46 -10.65 4.42
C ASP A 247 10.61 -11.46 5.41
N PRO A 248 9.72 -12.35 4.94
CA PRO A 248 8.99 -13.23 5.84
C PRO A 248 9.94 -14.08 6.71
N THR A 249 11.26 -14.12 6.41
CA THR A 249 12.23 -14.85 7.24
C THR A 249 12.32 -14.38 8.69
N GLU A 250 11.96 -13.13 9.05
CA GLU A 250 12.09 -12.70 10.45
C GLU A 250 11.08 -13.39 11.39
N GLU A 251 9.85 -13.62 10.93
CA GLU A 251 8.85 -14.41 11.69
C GLU A 251 8.95 -15.92 11.40
N TRP A 252 9.58 -16.33 10.29
CA TRP A 252 9.54 -17.72 9.76
C TRP A 252 10.90 -18.42 9.80
N LYS A 253 11.67 -18.24 10.90
CA LYS A 253 13.00 -18.88 11.08
C LYS A 253 12.97 -20.41 11.23
N ASN A 254 11.90 -21.10 10.84
CA ASN A 254 11.70 -22.53 11.14
C ASN A 254 11.44 -23.38 9.88
N GLY A 255 12.28 -23.28 8.84
CA GLY A 255 12.41 -24.34 7.83
C GLY A 255 12.82 -23.89 6.42
N GLU A 256 13.46 -24.79 5.66
CA GLU A 256 13.88 -24.55 4.26
C GLU A 256 12.69 -24.25 3.32
N PHE A 257 11.54 -24.90 3.55
CA PHE A 257 10.33 -24.71 2.75
C PHE A 257 9.72 -23.31 2.92
N GLU A 258 9.79 -22.75 4.12
CA GLU A 258 9.23 -21.42 4.43
C GLU A 258 10.08 -20.29 3.81
N THR A 259 11.40 -20.45 3.84
CA THR A 259 12.36 -19.57 3.16
C THR A 259 12.14 -19.55 1.65
N VAL A 260 11.80 -20.71 1.10
CA VAL A 260 11.48 -20.92 -0.31
C VAL A 260 10.23 -20.15 -0.73
N ILE A 261 9.14 -20.30 0.01
CA ILE A 261 7.87 -19.62 -0.28
C ILE A 261 8.08 -18.10 -0.19
N SER A 262 8.80 -17.65 0.84
CA SER A 262 9.17 -16.25 1.04
C SER A 262 9.90 -15.62 -0.15
N LYS A 263 10.92 -16.32 -0.69
CA LYS A 263 11.63 -15.87 -1.89
C LYS A 263 10.72 -15.81 -3.12
N MET A 264 9.82 -16.79 -3.27
CA MET A 264 8.86 -16.78 -4.39
C MET A 264 7.97 -15.53 -4.37
N PHE A 265 7.49 -15.13 -3.20
CA PHE A 265 6.68 -13.92 -3.05
C PHE A 265 7.45 -12.66 -3.43
N LYS A 266 8.70 -12.52 -2.98
CA LYS A 266 9.55 -11.38 -3.36
C LYS A 266 9.69 -11.22 -4.88
N TYR A 267 9.97 -12.32 -5.59
CA TYR A 267 10.08 -12.27 -7.06
C TYR A 267 8.73 -12.04 -7.73
N PHE A 268 7.65 -12.60 -7.17
CA PHE A 268 6.30 -12.39 -7.66
C PHE A 268 5.91 -10.90 -7.60
N ASP A 269 6.20 -10.22 -6.49
CA ASP A 269 5.92 -8.81 -6.30
C ASP A 269 6.71 -7.94 -7.29
N GLN A 270 7.99 -8.27 -7.46
CA GLN A 270 8.87 -7.59 -8.42
C GLN A 270 8.37 -7.78 -9.85
N ASP A 271 7.94 -8.98 -10.23
CA ASP A 271 7.44 -9.29 -11.56
C ASP A 271 6.09 -8.57 -11.84
N ILE A 272 5.22 -8.41 -10.84
CA ILE A 272 4.00 -7.59 -10.94
C ILE A 272 4.36 -6.11 -11.12
N TRP A 273 5.19 -5.56 -10.23
CA TRP A 273 5.65 -4.17 -10.29
C TRP A 273 6.20 -3.83 -11.67
N ASN A 274 7.00 -4.75 -12.21
CA ASN A 274 7.68 -4.64 -13.48
C ASN A 274 6.86 -5.00 -14.72
N GLY A 275 5.64 -5.51 -14.56
CA GLY A 275 4.79 -5.95 -15.67
C GLY A 275 5.38 -7.13 -16.46
N ASP A 276 6.20 -7.97 -15.84
CA ASP A 276 6.87 -9.10 -16.49
C ASP A 276 5.92 -10.29 -16.65
N ILE A 277 4.86 -10.12 -17.47
CA ILE A 277 3.77 -11.10 -17.69
C ILE A 277 4.30 -12.51 -17.99
N ASN A 278 5.31 -12.62 -18.85
CA ASN A 278 5.87 -13.93 -19.20
C ASN A 278 6.47 -14.66 -18.00
N LYS A 279 7.05 -13.93 -17.03
CA LYS A 279 7.59 -14.54 -15.81
C LYS A 279 6.46 -14.97 -14.88
N LEU A 280 5.42 -14.14 -14.76
CA LEU A 280 4.21 -14.40 -13.99
C LEU A 280 3.47 -15.65 -14.51
N ASP A 281 3.35 -15.81 -15.84
CA ASP A 281 2.73 -16.98 -16.48
C ASP A 281 3.62 -18.22 -16.49
N SER A 282 4.96 -18.04 -16.44
CA SER A 282 5.88 -19.16 -16.49
C SER A 282 6.03 -19.85 -15.13
N THR A 283 5.53 -21.08 -15.04
CA THR A 283 5.85 -22.04 -13.96
C THR A 283 7.38 -22.23 -13.77
N ARG A 284 8.18 -21.87 -14.79
CA ARG A 284 9.64 -21.98 -14.83
C ARG A 284 10.38 -20.92 -14.02
N SER A 285 9.93 -19.65 -13.95
CA SER A 285 10.66 -18.59 -13.21
C SER A 285 10.79 -18.95 -11.73
N ILE A 286 9.68 -19.40 -11.14
CA ILE A 286 9.60 -19.91 -9.77
C ILE A 286 10.64 -21.01 -9.56
N MET A 287 10.68 -22.05 -10.40
CA MET A 287 11.59 -23.21 -10.28
C MET A 287 13.07 -22.92 -10.61
N THR A 288 13.39 -21.88 -11.39
CA THR A 288 14.80 -21.58 -11.75
C THR A 288 15.56 -21.06 -10.52
N HIS A 289 14.86 -20.46 -9.56
CA HIS A 289 15.39 -20.08 -8.24
C HIS A 289 15.55 -21.25 -7.25
N PHE A 290 15.06 -22.44 -7.58
CA PHE A 290 15.25 -23.66 -6.77
C PHE A 290 16.36 -24.57 -7.28
N ARG A 291 16.95 -24.23 -8.44
CA ARG A 291 18.03 -25.01 -9.06
C ARG A 291 19.43 -24.45 -8.81
N ASN A 292 19.53 -23.27 -8.21
CA ASN A 292 20.77 -22.62 -7.76
C ASN A 292 20.68 -22.34 -6.26
#